data_AF-A0A1G7W7Y8-F1
#
_entry.id   AF-A0A1G7W7Y8-F1
#
_cell.length_a   1.000
_cell.length_b   1.000
_cell.length_c   1.000
_cell.angle_alpha   90.00
_cell.angle_beta   90.00
_cell.angle_gamma   90.00
#
_symmetry.space_group_name_H-M   'P 1'
#
loop_
_entity.id
_entity.type
_entity.pdbx_description
1 polymer ?
#
loop_
_entity_poly.entity_id
_entity_poly.type
_entity_poly.pdbx_seq_one_letter_code
_entity_poly.pdbx_strand_id
1 'polypeptide(L)'
;MRKLAASVLALVFLVVSAVPAFGAVDQEKLKEIKALNQQMTNIKAQIIDKEVEAGILDQAKAEKIKKSMQERQAKIEQDIDKGEFHGFGPQKGCCRKNSNAPKTE
;
A
#
# COMPACT_ATOMS: atom_id res chain seq x y z
N MET A 1 0.43 3.87 37.16
CA MET A 1 0.23 3.53 35.73
C MET A 1 -0.79 2.40 35.53
N ARG A 2 -2.03 2.53 36.02
CA ARG A 2 -3.10 1.51 35.82
C ARG A 2 -4.42 2.08 35.29
N LYS A 3 -4.49 3.39 35.04
CA LYS A 3 -5.69 4.08 34.53
C LYS A 3 -5.63 4.45 33.04
N LEU A 4 -4.52 4.16 32.35
CA LEU A 4 -4.35 4.43 30.92
C LEU A 4 -4.72 3.25 30.02
N ALA A 5 -4.80 2.02 30.56
CA ALA A 5 -5.15 0.83 29.79
C ALA A 5 -6.65 0.73 29.49
N ALA A 6 -7.51 1.35 30.30
CA ALA A 6 -8.96 1.33 30.11
C ALA A 6 -9.43 2.28 28.98
N SER A 7 -8.61 3.26 28.60
CA SER A 7 -8.95 4.24 27.56
C SER A 7 -8.78 3.73 26.13
N VAL A 8 -7.89 2.75 25.91
CA VAL A 8 -7.58 2.25 24.55
C VAL A 8 -8.61 1.23 24.10
N LEU A 9 -9.19 0.46 25.03
CA LEU A 9 -10.18 -0.58 24.72
C LEU A 9 -11.56 0.00 24.32
N ALA A 10 -11.90 1.19 24.81
CA ALA A 10 -13.18 1.86 24.48
C ALA A 10 -13.22 2.41 23.04
N LEU A 11 -12.07 2.75 22.45
CA LEU A 11 -11.98 3.21 21.06
C LEU A 11 -12.19 2.08 20.04
N VAL A 12 -11.97 0.82 20.43
CA VAL A 12 -12.13 -0.36 19.56
C VAL A 12 -13.61 -0.77 19.44
N PHE A 13 -14.46 -0.41 20.40
CA PHE A 13 -15.87 -0.86 20.43
C PHE A 13 -16.88 0.06 19.71
N LEU A 14 -16.46 1.25 19.26
CA LEU A 14 -17.37 2.21 18.61
C LEU A 14 -17.53 2.00 17.08
N VAL A 15 -16.90 0.98 16.50
CA VAL A 15 -17.05 0.65 15.08
C VAL A 15 -18.19 -0.35 14.89
N VAL A 16 -19.41 0.04 15.28
CA VAL A 16 -20.63 -0.74 15.02
C VAL A 16 -21.42 -0.09 13.88
N SER A 17 -21.35 -0.77 12.74
CA SER A 17 -22.33 -0.85 11.64
C SER A 17 -22.81 0.44 10.97
N ALA A 18 -21.95 1.07 10.17
CA ALA A 18 -22.38 1.61 8.88
C ALA A 18 -21.92 0.62 7.82
N VAL A 19 -22.83 -0.18 7.28
CA VAL A 19 -22.54 -0.98 6.07
C VAL A 19 -22.53 0.02 4.91
N PRO A 20 -21.37 0.35 4.31
CA PRO A 20 -21.33 1.32 3.23
C PRO A 20 -22.21 0.83 2.08
N ALA A 21 -23.03 1.72 1.52
CA ALA A 21 -23.74 1.45 0.29
C ALA A 21 -22.69 1.20 -0.81
N PHE A 22 -22.58 -0.05 -1.26
CA PHE A 22 -21.69 -0.44 -2.35
C PHE A 22 -22.06 0.36 -3.61
N GLY A 23 -21.21 1.32 -4.02
CA GLY A 23 -21.40 2.02 -5.29
C GLY A 23 -20.71 3.38 -5.40
N ALA A 24 -20.63 4.16 -4.32
CA ALA A 24 -19.94 5.45 -4.33
C ALA A 24 -18.60 5.35 -3.59
N VAL A 25 -17.52 5.81 -4.22
CA VAL A 25 -16.21 5.87 -3.58
C VAL A 25 -16.20 7.02 -2.58
N ASP A 26 -16.00 6.69 -1.30
CA ASP A 26 -15.91 7.65 -0.21
C ASP A 26 -14.55 8.37 -0.24
N GLN A 27 -14.59 9.68 -0.51
CA GLN A 27 -13.41 10.53 -0.65
C GLN A 27 -12.66 10.75 0.68
N GLU A 28 -13.35 10.71 1.82
CA GLU A 28 -12.70 10.79 3.13
C GLU A 28 -11.91 9.51 3.39
N LYS A 29 -12.51 8.35 3.08
CA LYS A 29 -11.82 7.06 3.18
C LYS A 29 -10.67 6.90 2.20
N LEU A 30 -10.74 7.49 1.00
CA LEU A 30 -9.58 7.55 0.10
C LEU A 30 -8.40 8.33 0.69
N LYS A 31 -8.65 9.45 1.39
CA LYS A 31 -7.60 10.21 2.07
C LYS A 31 -6.96 9.40 3.19
N GLU A 32 -7.76 8.70 3.98
CA GLU A 32 -7.27 7.77 5.01
C GLU A 32 -6.39 6.67 4.39
N ILE A 33 -6.85 6.05 3.30
CA ILE A 33 -6.09 5.03 2.54
C ILE A 33 -4.78 5.61 1.99
N LYS A 34 -4.78 6.84 1.49
CA LYS A 34 -3.57 7.53 1.00
C LYS A 34 -2.55 7.70 2.13
N ALA A 35 -2.98 8.19 3.28
CA ALA A 35 -2.12 8.37 4.45
C ALA A 35 -1.54 7.03 4.93
N LEU A 36 -2.33 5.97 4.96
CA LEU A 36 -1.86 4.62 5.31
C LEU A 36 -0.82 4.08 4.32
N ASN A 37 -1.01 4.31 3.00
CA ASN A 37 -0.01 3.90 2.01
C ASN A 37 1.32 4.66 2.18
N GLN A 38 1.26 5.96 2.51
CA GLN A 38 2.45 6.75 2.81
C GLN A 38 3.20 6.23 4.04
N GLN A 39 2.48 5.95 5.12
CA GLN A 39 3.07 5.35 6.33
C GLN A 39 3.73 4.00 6.01
N MET A 40 3.06 3.14 5.23
CA MET A 40 3.61 1.85 4.83
C MET A 40 4.91 2.01 4.02
N THR A 41 4.95 2.96 3.08
CA THR A 41 6.15 3.22 2.27
C THR A 41 7.31 3.75 3.12
N ASN A 42 7.04 4.60 4.11
CA ASN A 42 8.04 5.06 5.06
C ASN A 42 8.59 3.89 5.91
N ILE A 43 7.73 3.01 6.41
CA ILE A 43 8.15 1.82 7.17
C ILE A 43 9.03 0.92 6.30
N LYS A 44 8.66 0.68 5.04
CA LYS A 44 9.47 -0.11 4.10
C LYS A 44 10.85 0.52 3.85
N ALA A 45 10.94 1.85 3.74
CA ALA A 45 12.22 2.54 3.60
C ALA A 45 13.12 2.28 4.82
N GLN A 46 12.56 2.40 6.03
CA GLN A 46 13.29 2.13 7.27
C GLN A 46 13.76 0.67 7.36
N ILE A 47 12.93 -0.29 6.91
CA ILE A 47 13.33 -1.70 6.84
C ILE A 47 14.53 -1.86 5.90
N ILE A 48 14.49 -1.25 4.72
CA ILE A 48 15.59 -1.30 3.75
C ILE A 48 16.87 -0.72 4.36
N ASP A 49 16.79 0.41 5.06
CA ASP A 49 17.95 0.99 5.73
C ASP A 49 18.50 0.03 6.81
N LYS A 50 17.63 -0.65 7.56
CA LYS A 50 18.04 -1.67 8.54
C LYS A 50 18.62 -2.93 7.90
N GLU A 51 18.17 -3.32 6.71
CA GLU A 51 18.79 -4.40 5.93
C GLU A 51 20.21 -4.05 5.49
N VAL A 52 20.48 -2.77 5.21
CA VAL A 52 21.85 -2.29 4.93
C VAL A 52 22.71 -2.31 6.19
N GLU A 53 22.19 -1.77 7.30
CA GLU A 53 22.91 -1.80 8.59
C GLU A 53 23.24 -3.23 9.04
N ALA A 54 22.34 -4.19 8.77
CA ALA A 54 22.55 -5.60 9.06
C ALA A 54 23.48 -6.33 8.06
N GLY A 55 23.94 -5.65 7.01
CA GLY A 55 24.78 -6.24 5.94
C GLY A 55 24.05 -7.23 5.04
N ILE A 56 22.71 -7.28 5.10
CA ILE A 56 21.87 -8.12 4.24
C ILE A 56 21.78 -7.52 2.83
N LEU A 57 21.77 -6.18 2.76
CA LEU A 57 21.62 -5.44 1.52
C LEU A 57 22.75 -4.44 1.33
N ASP A 58 23.19 -4.26 0.10
CA ASP A 58 24.19 -3.25 -0.26
C ASP A 58 23.54 -1.86 -0.40
N GLN A 59 24.27 -0.80 -0.03
CA GLN A 59 23.78 0.59 -0.09
C GLN A 59 23.29 0.97 -1.50
N ALA A 60 24.03 0.62 -2.56
CA ALA A 60 23.64 0.99 -3.92
C ALA A 60 22.36 0.26 -4.35
N LYS A 61 22.17 -0.98 -3.90
CA LYS A 61 20.92 -1.73 -4.11
C LYS A 61 19.76 -1.13 -3.32
N ALA A 62 19.99 -0.74 -2.06
CA ALA A 62 19.00 -0.10 -1.21
C ALA A 62 18.47 1.21 -1.82
N GLU A 63 19.36 2.07 -2.33
CA GLU A 63 18.95 3.30 -3.01
C GLU A 63 18.10 3.02 -4.26
N LYS A 64 18.48 2.03 -5.06
CA LYS A 64 17.69 1.61 -6.23
C LYS A 64 16.30 1.12 -5.84
N ILE A 65 16.19 0.33 -4.77
CA ILE A 65 14.91 -0.17 -4.26
C ILE A 65 14.06 0.98 -3.74
N LYS A 66 14.62 1.88 -2.91
CA LYS A 66 13.92 3.05 -2.38
C LYS A 66 13.37 3.94 -3.51
N LYS A 67 14.16 4.18 -4.56
CA LYS A 67 13.71 4.94 -5.74
C LYS A 67 12.54 4.26 -6.45
N SER A 68 12.64 2.97 -6.75
CA SER A 68 11.54 2.23 -7.41
C SER A 68 10.27 2.19 -6.54
N MET A 69 10.44 2.10 -5.22
CA MET A 69 9.33 2.16 -4.27
C MET A 69 8.64 3.52 -4.29
N GLN A 70 9.38 4.63 -4.36
CA GLN A 70 8.81 5.98 -4.49
C GLN A 70 8.03 6.16 -5.78
N GLU A 71 8.57 5.68 -6.92
CA GLU A 71 7.88 5.71 -8.21
C GLU A 71 6.55 4.94 -8.16
N ARG A 72 6.56 3.76 -7.53
CA ARG A 72 5.35 2.96 -7.31
C ARG A 72 4.35 3.66 -6.37
N GLN A 73 4.84 4.28 -5.30
CA GLN A 73 4.01 5.01 -4.35
C GLN A 73 3.30 6.18 -5.04
N ALA A 74 3.99 6.95 -5.88
CA ALA A 74 3.39 8.05 -6.63
C ALA A 74 2.24 7.56 -7.54
N LYS A 75 2.41 6.41 -8.20
CA LYS A 75 1.34 5.81 -9.00
C LYS A 75 0.14 5.39 -8.15
N ILE A 76 0.38 4.74 -7.01
CA ILE A 76 -0.69 4.35 -6.09
C ILE A 76 -1.46 5.58 -5.60
N GLU A 77 -0.76 6.66 -5.24
CA GLU A 77 -1.38 7.91 -4.82
C GLU A 77 -2.23 8.53 -5.92
N GLN A 78 -1.75 8.51 -7.17
CA GLN A 78 -2.52 8.97 -8.32
C GLN A 78 -3.78 8.12 -8.55
N ASP A 79 -3.69 6.80 -8.42
CA ASP A 79 -4.83 5.89 -8.57
C ASP A 79 -5.85 6.11 -7.44
N ILE A 80 -5.39 6.37 -6.20
CA ILE A 80 -6.25 6.75 -5.06
C ILE A 80 -6.95 8.08 -5.33
N ASP A 81 -6.24 9.09 -5.81
CA ASP A 81 -6.82 10.41 -6.10
C ASP A 81 -7.90 10.35 -7.21
N LYS A 82 -7.83 9.36 -8.10
CA LYS A 82 -8.87 9.07 -9.11
C LYS A 82 -10.00 8.19 -8.60
N GLY A 83 -9.92 7.65 -7.39
CA GLY A 83 -10.83 6.64 -6.87
C GLY A 83 -10.70 5.26 -7.55
N GLU A 84 -9.60 5.02 -8.26
CA GLU A 84 -9.28 3.78 -8.98
C GLU A 84 -8.41 2.82 -8.12
N PHE A 85 -8.38 3.02 -6.80
CA PHE A 85 -7.59 2.17 -5.92
C PHE A 85 -8.22 0.77 -5.78
N HIS A 86 -7.59 -0.22 -6.40
CA HIS A 86 -8.06 -1.62 -6.41
C HIS A 86 -7.49 -2.50 -5.29
N GLY A 87 -6.79 -1.92 -4.32
CA GLY A 87 -6.24 -2.64 -3.17
C GLY A 87 -4.98 -3.47 -3.47
N PHE A 88 -4.62 -4.33 -2.52
CA PHE A 88 -3.45 -5.20 -2.60
C PHE A 88 -3.86 -6.57 -3.15
N GLY A 89 -3.63 -6.79 -4.45
CA GLY A 89 -3.93 -8.08 -5.07
C GLY A 89 -3.51 -8.13 -6.53
N PRO A 90 -3.48 -9.34 -7.14
CA PRO A 90 -3.28 -9.45 -8.58
C PRO A 90 -4.39 -8.68 -9.28
N GLN A 91 -4.01 -7.70 -10.10
CA GLN A 91 -4.94 -7.02 -10.99
C GLN A 91 -5.65 -8.10 -11.82
N LYS A 92 -6.97 -8.25 -11.62
CA LYS A 92 -7.81 -9.16 -12.42
C LYS A 92 -7.77 -8.67 -13.87
N GLY A 93 -6.81 -9.16 -14.65
CA GLY A 93 -6.57 -8.70 -16.02
C GLY A 93 -5.19 -9.05 -16.57
N CYS A 94 -4.19 -9.33 -15.75
CA CYS A 94 -2.89 -9.78 -16.24
C CYS A 94 -2.85 -11.31 -16.42
N CYS A 95 -3.76 -11.84 -17.25
CA CYS A 95 -3.44 -13.06 -18.00
C CYS A 95 -2.23 -12.71 -18.87
N ARG A 96 -1.05 -13.24 -18.52
CA ARG A 96 0.12 -13.22 -19.39
C ARG A 96 -0.33 -13.70 -20.77
N LYS A 97 -0.36 -12.82 -21.78
CA LYS A 97 -0.40 -13.27 -23.17
C LYS A 97 0.87 -14.09 -23.38
N ASN A 98 0.69 -15.39 -23.54
CA ASN A 98 1.74 -16.34 -23.88
C ASN A 98 2.38 -15.86 -25.19
N SER A 99 3.66 -15.52 -25.18
CA SER A 99 4.41 -15.00 -26.33
C SER A 99 4.73 -16.07 -27.39
N ASN A 100 3.99 -17.18 -27.41
CA ASN A 100 4.15 -18.30 -28.33
C ASN A 100 2.99 -18.41 -29.32
N ALA A 101 2.59 -17.30 -29.94
CA ALA A 101 1.78 -17.39 -31.16
C ALA A 101 2.74 -17.68 -32.34
N PRO A 102 2.55 -18.75 -33.11
CA PRO A 102 3.41 -19.05 -34.26
C PRO A 102 3.27 -17.94 -35.30
N LYS A 103 4.40 -17.45 -35.81
CA LYS A 103 4.43 -16.55 -36.96
C LYS A 103 4.03 -17.37 -38.18
N THR A 104 2.87 -17.10 -38.76
CA THR A 104 2.55 -17.54 -40.12
C THR A 104 3.35 -16.68 -41.09
N GLU A 105 4.10 -17.35 -41.97
CA GLU A 105 4.81 -16.80 -43.13
C GLU A 105 3.87 -16.13 -44.13
#